data_AF-A0A2K9A166-F1
#
_entry.id   AF-A0A2K9A166-F1
#
_cell.length_a   1.000
_cell.length_b   1.000
_cell.length_c   1.000
_cell.angle_alpha   90.00
_cell.angle_beta   90.00
_cell.angle_gamma   90.00
#
_symmetry.space_group_name_H-M   'P 1'
#
loop_
_entity.id
_entity.type
_entity.pdbx_description
1 polymer ?
#
loop_
_entity_poly.entity_id
_entity_poly.type
_entity_poly.pdbx_seq_one_letter_code
_entity_poly.pdbx_strand_id
1 'polypeptide(L)'
;MRKHSGVTLVELLGAIVIFSIASSIIALTITFIVNANKEIIENGQANTTGTLLIRHIEQEVSELYITGYTYTPDQELVLYSNFEYVYNDLTAEIELINHDPRLELTIVIENNNISINNQIQDLSGFLIHETSRIDMIEKVSSTQFIITIVLASEKNLYTFKTTLEVFI
;
A
#
# COMPACT_ATOMS: atom_id res chain seq x y z
N MET A 1 -24.10 45.70 52.56
CA MET A 1 -23.77 46.27 51.23
C MET A 1 -22.48 45.62 50.74
N ARG A 2 -22.52 44.79 49.68
CA ARG A 2 -21.30 44.22 49.07
C ARG A 2 -20.59 45.35 48.31
N LYS A 3 -19.36 45.69 48.72
CA LYS A 3 -18.50 46.61 47.96
C LYS A 3 -18.08 45.90 46.68
N HIS A 4 -18.51 46.40 45.53
CA HIS A 4 -17.89 46.04 44.25
C HIS A 4 -16.55 46.78 44.16
N SER A 5 -15.45 46.04 44.25
CA SER A 5 -14.13 46.58 43.94
C SER A 5 -14.00 46.67 42.42
N GLY A 6 -13.76 47.88 41.89
CA GLY A 6 -13.46 48.07 40.47
C GLY A 6 -12.09 47.49 40.13
N VAL A 7 -11.97 46.90 38.94
CA VAL A 7 -10.70 46.37 38.41
C VAL A 7 -9.84 47.54 37.96
N THR A 8 -8.58 47.56 38.36
CA THR A 8 -7.64 48.60 37.92
C THR A 8 -7.18 48.35 36.48
N LEU A 9 -6.80 49.42 35.77
CA LEU A 9 -6.42 49.36 34.34
C LEU A 9 -5.23 48.42 34.10
N VAL A 10 -4.32 48.31 35.07
CA VAL A 10 -3.17 47.40 35.05
C VAL A 10 -3.60 45.94 35.20
N GLU A 11 -4.54 45.64 36.10
CA GLU A 11 -5.10 44.29 36.25
C GLU A 11 -5.84 43.84 34.99
N LEU A 12 -6.57 44.76 34.34
CA LEU A 12 -7.24 44.48 33.07
C LEU A 12 -6.22 44.16 31.96
N LEU A 13 -5.13 44.92 31.86
CA LEU A 13 -4.09 44.69 30.86
C LEU A 13 -3.38 43.35 31.08
N GLY A 14 -3.04 43.03 32.34
CA GLY A 14 -2.46 41.75 32.72
C GLY A 14 -3.38 40.57 32.36
N ALA A 15 -4.67 40.70 32.64
CA ALA A 15 -5.67 39.69 32.29
C ALA A 15 -5.77 39.46 30.78
N ILE A 16 -5.75 40.53 29.97
CA ILE A 16 -5.80 40.43 28.49
C ILE A 16 -4.56 39.72 27.94
N VAL A 17 -3.37 40.04 28.45
CA VAL A 17 -2.13 39.40 28.01
C VAL A 17 -2.14 37.91 28.35
N ILE A 18 -2.49 37.55 29.59
CA ILE A 18 -2.60 36.16 30.02
C ILE A 18 -3.63 35.41 29.17
N PHE A 19 -4.79 36.01 28.93
CA PHE A 19 -5.83 35.41 28.11
C PHE A 19 -5.37 35.19 26.65
N SER A 20 -4.65 36.15 26.08
CA SER A 20 -4.13 36.07 24.71
C SER A 20 -3.09 34.95 24.57
N ILE A 21 -2.18 34.82 25.57
CA ILE A 21 -1.20 33.74 25.62
C ILE A 21 -1.91 32.38 25.76
N ALA A 22 -2.86 32.27 26.71
CA ALA A 22 -3.61 31.05 26.93
C ALA A 22 -4.39 30.63 25.67
N SER A 23 -5.08 31.57 25.03
CA SER A 23 -5.80 31.32 23.78
C SER A 23 -4.87 30.87 22.64
N SER A 24 -3.67 31.44 22.56
CA SER A 24 -2.67 31.05 21.55
C SER A 24 -2.16 29.63 21.78
N ILE A 25 -1.88 29.27 23.04
CA ILE A 25 -1.46 27.91 23.41
C ILE A 25 -2.56 26.91 23.08
N ILE A 26 -3.82 27.21 23.40
CA ILE A 26 -4.96 26.36 23.07
C ILE A 26 -5.09 26.16 21.56
N ALA A 27 -5.02 27.25 20.78
CA ALA A 27 -5.11 27.17 19.33
C ALA A 27 -3.98 26.34 18.69
N LEU A 28 -2.74 26.53 19.15
CA LEU A 28 -1.60 25.73 18.73
C LEU A 28 -1.82 24.25 19.08
N THR A 29 -2.24 23.97 20.30
CA THR A 29 -2.48 22.60 20.78
C THR A 29 -3.53 21.89 19.93
N ILE A 30 -4.65 22.55 19.64
CA ILE A 30 -5.71 22.00 18.77
C ILE A 30 -5.14 21.73 17.38
N THR A 31 -4.39 22.67 16.81
CA THR A 31 -3.79 22.51 15.48
C THR A 31 -2.83 21.32 15.43
N PHE A 32 -1.99 21.17 16.45
CA PHE A 32 -1.10 20.00 16.58
C PHE A 32 -1.88 18.70 16.65
N ILE A 33 -2.94 18.62 17.46
CA ILE A 33 -3.77 17.42 17.59
C ILE A 33 -4.46 17.09 16.25
N VAL A 34 -5.02 18.07 15.56
CA VAL A 34 -5.69 17.87 14.27
C VAL A 34 -4.70 17.36 13.22
N ASN A 35 -3.51 17.96 13.13
CA ASN A 35 -2.48 17.52 12.20
C ASN A 35 -1.99 16.11 12.51
N ALA A 36 -1.74 15.79 13.79
CA ALA A 36 -1.34 14.46 14.22
C ALA A 36 -2.41 13.40 13.89
N ASN A 37 -3.69 13.72 14.13
CA ASN A 37 -4.79 12.82 13.77
C ASN A 37 -4.89 12.59 12.26
N LYS A 38 -4.71 13.65 11.45
CA LYS A 38 -4.69 13.52 9.99
C LYS A 38 -3.57 12.58 9.54
N GLU A 39 -2.38 12.76 10.08
CA GLU A 39 -1.21 11.92 9.77
C GLU A 39 -1.41 10.46 10.20
N ILE A 40 -1.98 10.22 11.39
CA ILE A 40 -2.30 8.86 11.87
C ILE A 40 -3.31 8.18 10.94
N ILE A 41 -4.36 8.88 10.53
CA ILE A 41 -5.38 8.35 9.62
C ILE A 41 -4.75 8.03 8.26
N GLU A 42 -3.97 8.95 7.70
CA GLU A 42 -3.27 8.76 6.42
C GLU A 42 -2.33 7.56 6.47
N ASN A 43 -1.48 7.47 7.49
CA ASN A 43 -0.57 6.34 7.69
C ASN A 43 -1.35 5.01 7.84
N GLY A 44 -2.48 5.02 8.57
CA GLY A 44 -3.34 3.86 8.73
C GLY A 44 -3.96 3.40 7.41
N GLN A 45 -4.45 4.34 6.60
CA GLN A 45 -5.00 4.06 5.28
C GLN A 45 -3.93 3.57 4.31
N ALA A 46 -2.76 4.21 4.27
CA ALA A 46 -1.64 3.81 3.42
C ALA A 46 -1.19 2.38 3.73
N ASN A 47 -1.00 2.06 5.02
CA ASN A 47 -0.63 0.71 5.45
C ASN A 47 -1.69 -0.31 5.08
N THR A 48 -2.97 -0.02 5.35
CA THR A 48 -4.06 -0.94 5.01
C THR A 48 -4.10 -1.18 3.50
N THR A 49 -4.06 -0.13 2.69
CA THR A 49 -4.13 -0.20 1.23
C THR A 49 -2.92 -0.96 0.66
N GLY A 50 -1.71 -0.59 1.06
CA GLY A 50 -0.49 -1.23 0.57
C GLY A 50 -0.37 -2.69 1.01
N THR A 51 -0.70 -3.01 2.26
CA THR A 51 -0.72 -4.40 2.73
C THR A 51 -1.78 -5.24 2.02
N LEU A 52 -2.99 -4.72 1.79
CA LEU A 52 -4.02 -5.44 1.05
C LEU A 52 -3.61 -5.69 -0.40
N LEU A 53 -3.01 -4.69 -1.05
CA LEU A 53 -2.51 -4.83 -2.42
C LEU A 53 -1.43 -5.93 -2.52
N ILE A 54 -0.43 -5.89 -1.62
CA ILE A 54 0.61 -6.92 -1.57
C ILE A 54 -0.01 -8.29 -1.31
N ARG A 55 -0.94 -8.39 -0.35
CA ARG A 55 -1.59 -9.66 -0.04
C ARG A 55 -2.42 -10.19 -1.20
N HIS A 56 -3.06 -9.31 -1.97
CA HIS A 56 -3.79 -9.69 -3.17
C HIS A 56 -2.85 -10.27 -4.22
N ILE A 57 -1.71 -9.60 -4.49
CA ILE A 57 -0.66 -10.14 -5.38
C ILE A 57 -0.19 -11.51 -4.89
N GLU A 58 0.14 -11.65 -3.61
CA GLU A 58 0.62 -12.91 -3.03
C GLU A 58 -0.42 -14.02 -3.13
N GLN A 59 -1.70 -13.69 -2.93
CA GLN A 59 -2.80 -14.64 -3.05
C GLN A 59 -2.94 -15.13 -4.49
N GLU A 60 -3.03 -14.22 -5.47
CA GLU A 60 -3.16 -14.56 -6.89
C GLU A 60 -1.97 -15.41 -7.37
N VAL A 61 -0.76 -15.10 -6.91
CA VAL A 61 0.44 -15.91 -7.19
C VAL A 61 0.32 -17.30 -6.56
N SER A 62 -0.16 -17.38 -5.30
CA SER A 62 -0.25 -18.66 -4.58
C SER A 62 -1.29 -19.62 -5.16
N GLU A 63 -2.31 -19.08 -5.83
CA GLU A 63 -3.35 -19.86 -6.52
C GLU A 63 -2.88 -20.39 -7.89
N LEU A 64 -1.74 -19.90 -8.40
CA LEU A 64 -1.19 -20.27 -9.70
C LEU A 64 -0.03 -21.26 -9.56
N TYR A 65 -0.14 -22.43 -10.19
CA TYR A 65 1.00 -23.33 -10.38
C TYR A 65 1.92 -22.79 -11.49
N ILE A 66 2.92 -21.96 -11.13
CA ILE A 66 3.73 -21.23 -12.11
C ILE A 66 4.60 -22.20 -12.91
N THR A 67 4.36 -22.27 -14.21
CA THR A 67 5.17 -23.06 -15.17
C THR A 67 6.10 -22.19 -16.02
N GLY A 68 5.92 -20.87 -15.97
CA GLY A 68 6.78 -19.91 -16.66
C GLY A 68 6.32 -18.48 -16.46
N TYR A 69 7.07 -17.57 -17.07
CA TYR A 69 6.80 -16.13 -16.98
C TYR A 69 7.19 -15.39 -18.26
N THR A 70 6.68 -14.18 -18.40
CA THR A 70 7.15 -13.16 -19.33
C THR A 70 7.28 -11.86 -18.55
N TYR A 71 8.44 -11.22 -18.65
CA TYR A 71 8.72 -9.94 -18.01
C TYR A 71 9.16 -8.94 -19.06
N THR A 72 8.53 -7.77 -19.09
CA THR A 72 8.86 -6.70 -20.02
C THR A 72 9.55 -5.54 -19.31
N PRO A 73 10.39 -4.74 -20.01
CA PRO A 73 10.99 -3.54 -19.44
C PRO A 73 9.97 -2.51 -18.94
N ASP A 74 8.76 -2.53 -19.50
CA ASP A 74 7.67 -1.59 -19.22
C ASP A 74 6.91 -1.93 -17.91
N GLN A 75 7.56 -2.66 -17.00
CA GLN A 75 7.03 -3.02 -15.67
C GLN A 75 5.77 -3.90 -15.73
N GLU A 76 5.71 -4.77 -16.73
CA GLU A 76 4.71 -5.82 -16.87
C GLU A 76 5.33 -7.19 -16.60
N LEU A 77 4.70 -7.92 -15.68
CA LEU A 77 5.02 -9.29 -15.33
C LEU A 77 3.79 -10.16 -15.60
N VAL A 78 3.93 -11.14 -16.48
CA VAL A 78 2.94 -12.17 -16.75
C VAL A 78 3.47 -13.49 -16.24
N LEU A 79 2.78 -14.11 -15.29
CA LEU A 79 3.03 -15.46 -14.81
C LEU A 79 2.01 -16.39 -15.45
N TYR A 80 2.39 -17.59 -15.86
CA TYR A 80 1.45 -18.53 -16.49
C TYR A 80 1.60 -19.98 -16.02
N SER A 81 0.46 -20.66 -15.95
CA SER A 81 0.34 -22.09 -15.71
C SER A 81 -0.19 -22.78 -16.96
N ASN A 82 0.66 -23.59 -17.59
CA ASN A 82 0.26 -24.45 -18.71
C ASN A 82 -0.33 -25.77 -18.23
N PHE A 83 0.06 -26.23 -17.04
CA PHE A 83 -0.40 -27.47 -16.44
C PHE A 83 -0.23 -27.43 -14.91
N GLU A 84 -0.97 -28.28 -14.22
CA GLU A 84 -0.81 -28.54 -12.80
C GLU A 84 -0.91 -30.03 -12.49
N TYR A 85 -0.25 -30.47 -11.41
CA TYR A 85 -0.38 -31.83 -10.89
C TYR A 85 -1.39 -31.82 -9.74
N VAL A 86 -2.53 -32.49 -9.93
CA VAL A 86 -3.59 -32.55 -8.93
C VAL A 86 -3.78 -33.99 -8.48
N TYR A 87 -3.90 -34.18 -7.17
CA TYR A 87 -4.22 -35.49 -6.60
C TYR A 87 -5.69 -35.81 -6.79
N ASN A 88 -6.00 -36.96 -7.39
CA ASN A 88 -7.37 -37.42 -7.58
C ASN A 88 -7.72 -38.46 -6.51
N ASP A 89 -8.62 -38.10 -5.59
CA ASP A 89 -9.05 -38.95 -4.47
C ASP A 89 -9.77 -40.25 -4.92
N LEU A 90 -10.31 -40.29 -6.14
CA LEU A 90 -11.06 -41.44 -6.66
C LEU A 90 -10.14 -42.51 -7.25
N THR A 91 -9.07 -42.08 -7.93
CA THR A 91 -8.08 -42.95 -8.56
C THR A 91 -6.88 -43.20 -7.65
N ALA A 92 -6.72 -42.38 -6.61
CA ALA A 92 -5.55 -42.33 -5.72
C ALA A 92 -4.23 -42.09 -6.46
N GLU A 93 -4.30 -41.42 -7.62
CA GLU A 93 -3.17 -41.11 -8.49
C GLU A 93 -2.98 -39.58 -8.63
N ILE A 94 -1.77 -39.17 -9.01
CA ILE A 94 -1.47 -37.79 -9.37
C ILE A 94 -1.76 -37.64 -10.86
N GLU A 95 -2.71 -36.79 -11.21
CA GLU A 95 -3.11 -36.53 -12.57
C GLU A 95 -2.53 -35.19 -13.04
N LEU A 96 -2.07 -35.16 -14.29
CA LEU A 96 -1.65 -33.93 -14.96
C LEU A 96 -2.89 -33.28 -15.59
N ILE A 97 -3.26 -32.10 -15.10
CA ILE A 97 -4.29 -31.28 -15.70
C ILE A 97 -3.60 -30.25 -16.59
N ASN A 98 -3.90 -30.26 -17.89
CA ASN A 98 -3.44 -29.24 -18.81
C ASN A 98 -4.46 -28.10 -18.89
N HIS A 99 -4.00 -26.86 -18.88
CA HIS A 99 -4.84 -25.68 -19.03
C HIS A 99 -4.80 -25.19 -20.49
N ASP A 100 -5.95 -25.25 -21.17
CA ASP A 100 -6.13 -24.67 -22.51
C ASP A 100 -7.46 -23.88 -22.56
N PRO A 101 -7.41 -22.53 -22.57
CA PRO A 101 -6.22 -21.68 -22.58
C PRO A 101 -5.43 -21.74 -21.26
N ARG A 102 -4.13 -21.44 -21.32
CA ARG A 102 -3.26 -21.38 -20.13
C ARG A 102 -3.80 -20.35 -19.14
N LEU A 103 -3.64 -20.62 -17.84
CA LEU A 103 -3.98 -19.65 -16.80
C LEU A 103 -2.87 -18.61 -16.73
N GLU A 104 -3.24 -17.33 -16.60
CA GLU A 104 -2.31 -16.22 -16.58
C GLU A 104 -2.62 -15.29 -15.41
N LEU A 105 -1.56 -14.81 -14.75
CA LEU A 105 -1.60 -13.69 -13.81
C LEU A 105 -0.76 -12.56 -14.39
N THR A 106 -1.39 -11.42 -14.66
CA THR A 106 -0.73 -10.26 -15.24
C THR A 106 -0.65 -9.13 -14.22
N ILE A 107 0.54 -8.62 -13.93
CA ILE A 107 0.80 -7.50 -13.03
C ILE A 107 1.47 -6.41 -13.84
N VAL A 108 0.86 -5.23 -13.91
CA VAL A 108 1.38 -4.08 -14.67
C VAL A 108 1.43 -2.85 -13.79
N ILE A 109 2.58 -2.17 -13.76
CA ILE A 109 2.75 -0.86 -13.12
C ILE A 109 2.90 0.19 -14.23
N GLU A 110 1.86 0.98 -14.47
CA GLU A 110 1.85 1.98 -15.54
C GLU A 110 1.03 3.21 -15.14
N ASN A 111 1.42 4.41 -15.60
CA ASN A 111 0.63 5.64 -15.49
C ASN A 111 0.12 5.94 -14.07
N ASN A 112 0.99 5.80 -13.06
CA ASN A 112 0.69 5.97 -11.64
C ASN A 112 -0.39 5.03 -11.09
N ASN A 113 -0.66 3.92 -11.78
CA ASN A 113 -1.58 2.89 -11.38
C ASN A 113 -0.88 1.52 -11.35
N ILE A 114 -1.52 0.58 -10.69
CA ILE A 114 -1.19 -0.83 -10.77
C ILE A 114 -2.44 -1.58 -11.22
N SER A 115 -2.27 -2.49 -12.17
CA SER A 115 -3.31 -3.41 -12.58
C SER A 115 -2.89 -4.85 -12.35
N ILE A 116 -3.85 -5.66 -11.93
CA ILE A 116 -3.72 -7.10 -11.72
C ILE A 116 -4.82 -7.74 -12.56
N ASN A 117 -4.46 -8.65 -13.48
CA ASN A 117 -5.37 -9.27 -14.44
C ASN A 117 -6.20 -8.23 -15.22
N ASN A 118 -5.53 -7.18 -15.69
CA ASN A 118 -6.11 -6.04 -16.42
C ASN A 118 -7.15 -5.23 -15.61
N GLN A 119 -7.25 -5.46 -14.29
CA GLN A 119 -8.09 -4.67 -13.39
C GLN A 119 -7.23 -3.67 -12.62
N ILE A 120 -7.50 -2.38 -12.84
CA ILE A 120 -6.87 -1.30 -12.09
C ILE A 120 -7.30 -1.40 -10.63
N GLN A 121 -6.32 -1.43 -9.74
CA GLN A 121 -6.55 -1.54 -8.30
C GLN A 121 -6.93 -0.18 -7.71
N ASP A 122 -7.94 -0.15 -6.83
CA ASP A 122 -8.30 1.06 -6.10
C ASP A 122 -7.30 1.31 -4.96
N LEU A 123 -6.58 2.42 -5.07
CA LEU A 123 -5.56 2.83 -4.11
C LEU A 123 -6.10 3.81 -3.05
N SER A 124 -7.42 3.91 -2.87
CA SER A 124 -8.05 4.68 -1.77
C SER A 124 -7.57 6.14 -1.67
N GLY A 125 -7.31 6.78 -2.82
CA GLY A 125 -6.83 8.17 -2.90
C GLY A 125 -5.31 8.33 -2.92
N PHE A 126 -4.53 7.25 -2.86
CA PHE A 126 -3.10 7.26 -3.14
C PHE A 126 -2.83 7.07 -4.64
N LEU A 127 -1.64 7.47 -5.08
CA LEU A 127 -1.11 7.21 -6.42
C LEU A 127 0.09 6.28 -6.35
N ILE A 128 0.38 5.52 -7.41
CA ILE A 128 1.67 4.83 -7.52
C ILE A 128 2.74 5.85 -7.85
N HIS A 129 3.78 5.91 -7.03
CA HIS A 129 4.96 6.73 -7.27
C HIS A 129 5.85 6.12 -8.35
N GLU A 130 6.56 6.95 -9.11
CA GLU A 130 7.46 6.55 -10.20
C GLU A 130 8.62 5.62 -9.78
N THR A 131 8.93 5.56 -8.49
CA THR A 131 9.96 4.65 -7.96
C THR A 131 9.48 3.22 -7.75
N SER A 132 8.17 2.99 -7.92
CA SER A 132 7.59 1.65 -7.88
C SER A 132 8.07 0.85 -9.09
N ARG A 133 8.43 -0.41 -8.87
CA ARG A 133 9.04 -1.24 -9.91
C ARG A 133 8.97 -2.72 -9.59
N ILE A 134 9.13 -3.52 -10.63
CA ILE A 134 9.33 -4.96 -10.60
C ILE A 134 10.79 -5.20 -10.99
N ASP A 135 11.61 -5.68 -10.05
CA ASP A 135 13.01 -6.04 -10.31
C ASP A 135 13.10 -7.57 -10.53
N MET A 136 13.71 -8.00 -11.64
CA MET A 136 13.98 -9.41 -11.93
C MET A 136 15.43 -9.77 -11.62
N ILE A 137 15.63 -10.85 -10.87
CA ILE A 137 16.94 -11.41 -10.53
C ILE A 137 16.98 -12.87 -10.96
N GLU A 138 17.70 -13.14 -12.04
CA GLU A 138 17.92 -14.51 -12.54
C GLU A 138 18.96 -15.23 -11.66
N LYS A 139 18.62 -16.43 -11.21
CA LYS A 139 19.52 -17.37 -10.54
C LYS A 139 19.64 -18.65 -11.37
N VAL A 140 20.54 -19.53 -10.96
CA VAL A 140 20.86 -20.77 -11.70
C VAL A 140 19.66 -21.73 -11.79
N SER A 141 18.78 -21.77 -10.79
CA SER A 141 17.66 -22.71 -10.68
C SER A 141 16.31 -22.06 -10.36
N SER A 142 16.26 -20.73 -10.32
CA SER A 142 15.06 -19.97 -10.05
C SER A 142 15.20 -18.54 -10.57
N THR A 143 14.08 -17.90 -10.84
CA THR A 143 14.04 -16.45 -11.10
C THR A 143 13.26 -15.79 -9.97
N GLN A 144 13.82 -14.73 -9.42
CA GLN A 144 13.21 -13.97 -8.33
C GLN A 144 12.68 -12.65 -8.87
N PHE A 145 11.43 -12.34 -8.56
CA PHE A 145 10.80 -11.05 -8.84
C PHE A 145 10.58 -10.29 -7.54
N ILE A 146 11.11 -9.08 -7.48
CA ILE A 146 10.91 -8.17 -6.35
C ILE A 146 9.95 -7.08 -6.80
N ILE A 147 8.72 -7.13 -6.31
CA ILE A 147 7.70 -6.12 -6.61
C ILE A 147 7.74 -5.10 -5.49
N THR A 148 8.15 -3.87 -5.82
CA THR A 148 8.19 -2.73 -4.90
C THR A 148 7.12 -1.74 -5.29
N ILE A 149 6.13 -1.55 -4.42
CA ILE A 149 5.06 -0.57 -4.61
C ILE A 149 5.26 0.59 -3.65
N VAL A 150 5.33 1.79 -4.18
CA VAL A 150 5.41 3.02 -3.40
C VAL A 150 4.12 3.80 -3.60
N LEU A 151 3.30 3.87 -2.55
CA LEU A 151 2.11 4.71 -2.53
C LEU A 151 2.51 6.14 -2.18
N ALA A 152 2.13 7.09 -3.02
CA ALA A 152 2.34 8.52 -2.81
C ALA A 152 1.06 9.21 -2.35
N SER A 153 1.19 10.00 -1.29
CA SER A 153 0.24 11.06 -0.93
C SER A 153 0.79 12.42 -1.32
N GLU A 154 0.08 13.51 -0.98
CA GLU A 154 0.56 14.87 -1.21
C GLU A 154 1.90 15.19 -0.53
N LYS A 155 2.25 14.48 0.55
CA LYS A 155 3.41 14.81 1.40
C LYS A 155 4.29 13.63 1.75
N ASN A 156 3.78 12.41 1.70
CA ASN A 156 4.44 11.22 2.21
C ASN A 156 4.52 10.13 1.14
N LEU A 157 5.51 9.26 1.29
CA LEU A 157 5.70 8.06 0.49
C LEU A 157 5.68 6.84 1.40
N TYR A 158 4.96 5.80 0.97
CA TYR A 158 4.80 4.56 1.71
C TYR A 158 5.22 3.38 0.85
N THR A 159 6.28 2.69 1.27
CA THR A 159 6.89 1.61 0.47
C THR A 159 6.48 0.24 0.99
N PHE A 160 5.99 -0.58 0.07
CA PHE A 160 5.62 -1.97 0.30
C PHE A 160 6.39 -2.84 -0.69
N LYS A 161 6.77 -4.03 -0.25
CA LYS A 161 7.56 -4.94 -1.07
C LYS A 161 7.12 -6.37 -0.84
N THR A 162 6.98 -7.11 -1.93
CA THR A 162 6.86 -8.57 -1.92
C THR A 162 7.91 -9.18 -2.84
N THR A 163 8.19 -10.45 -2.62
CA THR A 163 9.22 -11.19 -3.35
C THR A 163 8.64 -12.53 -3.76
N LEU A 164 8.64 -12.76 -5.07
CA LEU A 164 8.15 -13.97 -5.69
C LEU A 164 9.35 -14.77 -6.20
N GLU A 165 9.34 -16.08 -6.00
CA GLU A 165 10.37 -16.96 -6.53
C GLU A 165 9.71 -17.99 -7.46
N VAL A 166 10.15 -18.00 -8.71
CA VAL A 166 9.68 -18.91 -9.74
C VAL A 166 10.75 -19.96 -9.98
N PHE A 167 10.40 -21.22 -9.77
CA PHE A 167 11.27 -22.36 -10.03
C PHE A 167 10.94 -22.89 -11.44
N ILE A 168 11.95 -22.97 -12.29
CA ILE A 168 11.86 -23.48 -13.66
C ILE A 168 12.83 -24.64 -13.80
#